data_AF-A0A2L1GLB1-F1
#
_entry.id   AF-A0A2L1GLB1-F1
#
_cell.length_a   1.000
_cell.length_b   1.000
_cell.length_c   1.000
_cell.angle_alpha   90.00
_cell.angle_beta   90.00
_cell.angle_gamma   90.00
#
_symmetry.space_group_name_H-M   'P 1'
#
loop_
_entity.id
_entity.type
_entity.pdbx_description
1 polymer ?
#
loop_
_entity_poly.entity_id
_entity_poly.type
_entity_poly.pdbx_seq_one_letter_code
_entity_poly.pdbx_strand_id
1 'polypeptide(L)'
;MDSAHRAQNLAAHRASGSQGSVPGDYVTLRYDIAAIEAEKFGPALRDRIAAIRAEEKGSGESGQELVIFTALRPGDGGVMTVAQADLAPPASGPFIKGRIRKRAMCSEPLTGVAYGIDAFFVEQGRGRALEQAPEGKGRLEMEVALGKDGTAMLTGYRWPEPDTQKARRRQPAEDKRPEQRP
;
A
#
# COMPACT_ATOMS: atom_id res chain seq x y z
N MET A 1 30.83 6.44 0.26
CA MET A 1 30.07 6.19 -0.99
C MET A 1 28.60 6.16 -0.62
N ASP A 2 27.94 7.33 -0.70
CA ASP A 2 26.53 7.50 -0.39
C ASP A 2 25.66 6.70 -1.37
N SER A 3 25.02 5.63 -0.86
CA SER A 3 23.91 5.00 -1.58
C SER A 3 22.69 5.88 -1.35
N ALA A 4 22.35 6.72 -2.33
CA ALA A 4 21.14 7.51 -2.30
C ALA A 4 19.92 6.58 -2.17
N HIS A 5 19.26 6.61 -1.00
CA HIS A 5 17.97 5.98 -0.80
C HIS A 5 16.94 6.72 -1.66
N ARG A 6 16.54 6.12 -2.79
CA ARG A 6 15.53 6.72 -3.66
C ARG A 6 14.15 6.49 -3.05
N ALA A 7 13.50 7.57 -2.62
CA ALA A 7 12.11 7.53 -2.15
C ALA A 7 11.17 6.97 -3.23
N GLN A 8 10.24 6.13 -2.80
CA GLN A 8 9.23 5.47 -3.62
C GLN A 8 7.84 5.81 -3.08
N ASN A 9 6.84 5.97 -3.94
CA ASN A 9 5.47 6.22 -3.50
C ASN A 9 4.68 4.92 -3.40
N LEU A 10 3.95 4.71 -2.30
CA LEU A 10 3.02 3.60 -2.11
C LEU A 10 1.61 4.12 -1.82
N ALA A 11 0.60 3.51 -2.43
CA ALA A 11 -0.80 3.90 -2.19
C ALA A 11 -1.35 3.28 -0.90
N ALA A 12 -2.01 4.12 -0.09
CA ALA A 12 -2.76 3.76 1.11
C ALA A 12 -4.23 4.19 0.99
N HIS A 13 -5.16 3.30 1.38
CA HIS A 13 -6.61 3.50 1.23
C HIS A 13 -7.33 3.98 2.46
N ARG A 14 -6.74 3.76 3.62
CA ARG A 14 -7.37 4.08 4.89
C ARG A 14 -6.33 4.54 5.88
N ALA A 15 -6.57 5.74 6.39
CA ALA A 15 -5.97 6.30 7.57
C ALA A 15 -7.02 6.19 8.69
N SER A 16 -6.70 5.50 9.79
CA SER A 16 -7.54 5.50 10.99
C SER A 16 -6.69 5.97 12.16
N GLY A 17 -7.09 7.06 12.79
CA GLY A 17 -6.45 7.60 13.97
C GLY A 17 -6.84 6.83 15.23
N SER A 18 -5.91 6.73 16.17
CA SER A 18 -6.21 6.43 17.57
C SER A 18 -5.69 7.58 18.42
N GLN A 19 -6.57 8.24 19.16
CA GLN A 19 -6.21 9.34 20.05
C GLN A 19 -5.54 8.75 21.31
N GLY A 20 -4.21 8.70 21.30
CA GLY A 20 -3.42 8.22 22.44
C GLY A 20 -3.15 9.33 23.46
N SER A 21 -2.91 8.96 24.72
CA SER A 21 -2.56 9.83 25.85
C SER A 21 -1.15 10.49 25.75
N VAL A 22 -0.51 10.42 24.59
CA VAL A 22 0.87 10.86 24.33
C VAL A 22 0.83 12.05 23.38
N PRO A 23 1.70 13.07 23.47
CA PRO A 23 1.71 14.17 22.50
C PRO A 23 1.98 13.65 21.08
N GLY A 24 0.91 13.55 20.27
CA GLY A 24 0.94 13.13 18.86
C GLY A 24 -0.22 12.20 18.50
N ASP A 25 -0.60 12.18 17.21
CA ASP A 25 -1.61 11.26 16.69
C ASP A 25 -0.94 10.11 15.93
N TYR A 26 -1.48 8.89 16.04
CA TYR A 26 -1.06 7.75 15.24
C TYR A 26 -2.12 7.41 14.22
N VAL A 27 -1.71 7.24 12.98
CA VAL A 27 -2.58 6.78 11.90
C VAL A 27 -2.18 5.37 11.49
N THR A 28 -3.15 4.46 11.53
CA THR A 28 -3.00 3.13 10.92
C THR A 28 -3.25 3.24 9.42
N LEU A 29 -2.29 2.80 8.62
CA LEU A 29 -2.33 2.82 7.16
C LEU A 29 -2.64 1.43 6.61
N ARG A 30 -3.48 1.37 5.57
CA ARG A 30 -3.73 0.13 4.80
C ARG A 30 -3.28 0.31 3.37
N TYR A 31 -2.24 -0.40 2.99
CA TYR A 31 -1.63 -0.31 1.66
C TYR A 31 -2.27 -1.26 0.64
N ASP A 32 -2.25 -0.84 -0.62
CA ASP A 32 -2.56 -1.71 -1.76
C ASP A 32 -1.65 -2.94 -1.81
N ILE A 33 -0.36 -2.73 -1.57
CA ILE A 33 0.65 -3.79 -1.64
C ILE A 33 0.53 -4.84 -0.52
N ALA A 34 -0.35 -4.61 0.46
CA ALA A 34 -0.64 -5.57 1.53
C ALA A 34 -1.59 -6.69 1.09
N ALA A 35 -2.20 -6.54 -0.10
CA ALA A 35 -2.93 -7.59 -0.80
C ALA A 35 -2.13 -8.05 -2.02
N ILE A 36 -1.84 -9.35 -2.12
CA ILE A 36 -1.05 -9.93 -3.21
C ILE A 36 -1.86 -11.05 -3.86
N GLU A 37 -2.18 -10.85 -5.13
CA GLU A 37 -2.86 -11.83 -5.98
C GLU A 37 -2.00 -13.07 -6.21
N ALA A 38 -2.62 -14.25 -6.29
CA ALA A 38 -1.93 -15.53 -6.45
C ALA A 38 -1.11 -15.62 -7.75
N GLU A 39 -1.49 -14.85 -8.77
CA GLU A 39 -0.75 -14.71 -10.03
C GLU A 39 0.62 -14.05 -9.83
N LYS A 40 0.80 -13.28 -8.76
CA LYS A 40 2.06 -12.59 -8.43
C LYS A 40 2.94 -13.41 -7.48
N PHE A 41 2.57 -14.63 -7.14
CA PHE A 41 3.42 -15.49 -6.32
C PHE A 41 4.50 -16.11 -7.19
N GLY A 42 5.75 -15.87 -6.79
CA GLY A 42 6.89 -16.62 -7.28
C GLY A 42 6.81 -18.10 -6.88
N PRO A 43 7.62 -18.96 -7.51
CA PRO A 43 7.51 -20.41 -7.36
C PRO A 43 7.67 -20.88 -5.91
N ALA A 44 8.69 -20.38 -5.19
CA ALA A 44 8.98 -20.86 -3.84
C ALA A 44 7.88 -20.45 -2.83
N LEU A 45 7.33 -19.23 -2.98
CA LEU A 45 6.18 -18.80 -2.18
C LEU A 45 4.93 -19.65 -2.48
N ARG A 46 4.66 -19.95 -3.75
CA ARG A 46 3.52 -20.80 -4.15
C ARG A 46 3.62 -22.19 -3.53
N ASP A 47 4.78 -22.83 -3.65
CA ASP A 47 5.03 -24.15 -3.09
C ASP A 47 4.89 -24.14 -1.56
N ARG A 48 5.42 -23.10 -0.91
CA ARG A 48 5.31 -22.97 0.56
C ARG A 48 3.88 -22.79 1.02
N ILE A 49 3.08 -21.98 0.34
CA ILE A 49 1.66 -21.78 0.67
C ILE A 49 0.88 -23.09 0.45
N ALA A 50 1.14 -23.80 -0.65
CA ALA A 50 0.51 -25.09 -0.92
C ALA A 50 0.84 -26.13 0.19
N ALA A 51 2.11 -26.19 0.62
CA ALA A 51 2.53 -27.05 1.72
C ALA A 51 1.83 -26.69 3.04
N ILE A 52 1.78 -25.41 3.40
CA ILE A 52 1.11 -24.94 4.63
C ILE A 52 -0.38 -25.33 4.61
N ARG A 53 -1.05 -25.20 3.48
CA ARG A 53 -2.47 -25.58 3.32
C ARG A 53 -2.68 -27.09 3.42
N ALA A 54 -1.75 -27.89 2.91
CA ALA A 54 -1.80 -29.34 3.06
C ALA A 54 -1.57 -29.79 4.52
N GLU A 55 -0.79 -29.03 5.28
CA GLU A 55 -0.50 -29.26 6.71
C GLU A 55 -1.68 -28.91 7.65
N GLU A 56 -2.70 -28.16 7.21
CA GLU A 56 -3.82 -27.67 8.05
C GLU A 56 -4.76 -28.76 8.62
N LYS A 57 -4.47 -30.06 8.41
CA LYS A 57 -5.21 -31.16 9.04
C LYS A 57 -4.84 -31.42 10.51
N GLY A 58 -3.88 -30.71 11.10
CA GLY A 58 -3.46 -30.93 12.50
C GLY A 58 -3.17 -29.65 13.27
N SER A 59 -3.90 -29.47 14.38
CA SER A 59 -3.62 -28.62 15.55
C SER A 59 -3.27 -27.14 15.31
N GLY A 60 -4.11 -26.27 15.87
CA GLY A 60 -3.83 -24.85 16.04
C GLY A 60 -2.54 -24.59 16.83
N GLU A 61 -2.07 -23.35 16.72
CA GLU A 61 -0.81 -22.83 17.27
C GLU A 61 0.45 -23.17 16.46
N SER A 62 0.68 -22.36 15.42
CA SER A 62 2.03 -21.84 15.25
C SER A 62 1.96 -20.37 14.84
N GLY A 63 2.45 -19.49 15.72
CA GLY A 63 2.71 -18.08 15.43
C GLY A 63 3.87 -17.87 14.45
N GLN A 64 4.07 -18.80 13.51
CA GLN A 64 5.10 -18.66 12.50
C GLN A 64 4.69 -17.58 11.52
N GLU A 65 5.46 -16.50 11.52
CA GLU A 65 5.43 -15.49 10.47
C GLU A 65 6.33 -15.94 9.33
N LEU A 66 5.79 -15.91 8.11
CA LEU A 66 6.57 -16.12 6.89
C LEU A 66 7.13 -14.79 6.43
N VAL A 67 8.46 -14.72 6.29
CA VAL A 67 9.11 -13.57 5.66
C VAL A 67 9.00 -13.72 4.15
N ILE A 68 8.57 -12.66 3.48
CA ILE A 68 8.51 -12.58 2.03
C ILE A 68 9.21 -11.32 1.53
N PHE A 69 9.58 -11.33 0.27
CA PHE A 69 10.13 -10.18 -0.44
C PHE A 69 9.21 -9.84 -1.60
N THR A 70 8.67 -8.63 -1.56
CA THR A 70 7.75 -8.12 -2.59
C THR A 70 8.52 -7.22 -3.52
N ALA A 71 8.79 -7.69 -4.73
CA ALA A 71 9.35 -6.90 -5.82
C ALA A 71 8.34 -5.84 -6.26
N LEU A 72 8.84 -4.61 -6.45
CA LEU A 72 8.03 -3.46 -6.80
C LEU A 72 8.35 -3.01 -8.22
N ARG A 73 7.33 -2.51 -8.92
CA ARG A 73 7.48 -1.85 -10.22
C ARG A 73 6.72 -0.52 -10.25
N PRO A 74 7.19 0.48 -11.03
CA PRO A 74 6.43 1.70 -11.24
C PRO A 74 5.04 1.37 -11.83
N GLY A 75 4.00 1.95 -11.25
CA GLY A 75 2.66 2.03 -11.81
C GLY A 75 2.31 3.48 -12.20
N ASP A 76 1.02 3.78 -12.24
CA ASP A 76 0.50 5.09 -12.61
C ASP A 76 0.95 6.17 -11.62
N GLY A 77 1.24 7.38 -12.12
CA GLY A 77 1.64 8.52 -11.27
C GLY A 77 2.98 8.34 -10.52
N GLY A 78 3.77 7.32 -10.87
CA GLY A 78 4.99 6.98 -10.14
C GLY A 78 4.73 6.27 -8.80
N VAL A 79 3.50 5.79 -8.58
CA VAL A 79 3.16 4.94 -7.43
C VAL A 79 3.61 3.52 -7.72
N MET A 80 4.39 2.94 -6.82
CA MET A 80 4.89 1.59 -6.95
C MET A 80 3.78 0.56 -6.71
N THR A 81 3.78 -0.49 -7.52
CA THR A 81 2.82 -1.60 -7.45
C THR A 81 3.56 -2.93 -7.29
N VAL A 82 2.86 -3.94 -6.78
CA VAL A 82 3.43 -5.29 -6.66
C VAL A 82 3.68 -5.88 -8.05
N ALA A 83 4.93 -6.22 -8.33
CA ALA A 83 5.32 -7.01 -9.49
C ALA A 83 5.22 -8.51 -9.20
N GLN A 84 5.90 -8.96 -8.14
CA GLN A 84 5.95 -10.35 -7.70
C GLN A 84 6.28 -10.39 -6.20
N ALA A 85 5.87 -11.45 -5.50
CA ALA A 85 6.36 -11.76 -4.16
C ALA A 85 6.94 -13.17 -4.09
N ASP A 86 8.05 -13.33 -3.38
CA ASP A 86 8.70 -14.63 -3.21
C ASP A 86 9.41 -14.74 -1.84
N LEU A 87 10.01 -15.91 -1.56
CA LEU A 87 10.77 -16.18 -0.33
C LEU A 87 12.22 -15.70 -0.39
N ALA A 88 12.70 -15.32 -1.57
CA ALA A 88 14.02 -14.74 -1.78
C ALA A 88 13.88 -13.32 -2.35
N PRO A 89 14.80 -12.40 -2.02
CA PRO A 89 14.81 -11.07 -2.63
C PRO A 89 15.05 -11.19 -4.15
N PRO A 90 14.46 -10.29 -4.96
CA PRO A 90 14.72 -10.28 -6.39
C PRO A 90 16.19 -9.95 -6.67
N ALA A 91 16.72 -10.47 -7.78
CA ALA A 91 18.11 -10.23 -8.18
C ALA A 91 18.43 -8.75 -8.47
N SER A 92 17.41 -7.95 -8.81
CA SER A 92 17.56 -6.53 -9.08
C SER A 92 16.25 -5.78 -8.87
N GLY A 93 16.33 -4.46 -8.80
CA GLY A 93 15.17 -3.57 -8.66
C GLY A 93 14.74 -3.35 -7.21
N PRO A 94 13.77 -2.44 -7.00
CA PRO A 94 13.26 -2.13 -5.67
C PRO A 94 12.39 -3.28 -5.15
N PHE A 95 12.55 -3.60 -3.87
CA PHE A 95 11.71 -4.56 -3.17
C PHE A 95 11.49 -4.13 -1.73
N ILE A 96 10.43 -4.67 -1.14
CA ILE A 96 10.08 -4.45 0.25
C ILE A 96 9.92 -5.79 0.97
N LYS A 97 10.50 -5.89 2.16
CA LYS A 97 10.47 -7.08 3.00
C LYS A 97 9.19 -7.07 3.84
N GLY A 98 8.39 -8.11 3.70
CA GLY A 98 7.11 -8.27 4.40
C GLY A 98 7.09 -9.49 5.32
N ARG A 99 6.10 -9.53 6.21
CA ARG A 99 5.78 -10.68 7.05
C ARG A 99 4.31 -11.05 6.90
N ILE A 100 4.03 -12.35 6.84
CA ILE A 100 2.68 -12.89 6.71
C ILE A 100 2.42 -13.82 7.88
N ARG A 101 1.29 -13.63 8.57
CA ARG A 101 0.84 -14.56 9.61
C ARG A 101 0.18 -15.78 8.97
N LYS A 102 0.34 -16.97 9.57
CA LYS A 102 -0.23 -18.23 9.06
C LYS A 102 -1.67 -18.10 8.55
N ARG A 103 -2.56 -17.47 9.34
CA ARG A 103 -3.98 -17.27 8.99
C ARG A 103 -4.21 -16.53 7.65
N ALA A 104 -3.32 -15.61 7.29
CA ALA A 104 -3.41 -14.87 6.04
C ALA A 104 -3.00 -15.70 4.82
N MET A 105 -2.30 -16.82 5.01
CA MET A 105 -1.86 -17.73 3.93
C MET A 105 -2.96 -18.70 3.48
N CYS A 106 -4.04 -18.80 4.27
CA CYS A 106 -5.16 -19.71 4.03
C CYS A 106 -6.19 -19.14 3.04
N SER A 107 -6.04 -17.88 2.61
CA SER A 107 -6.91 -17.22 1.63
C SER A 107 -6.16 -16.85 0.36
N GLU A 108 -6.91 -16.73 -0.74
CA GLU A 108 -6.47 -16.05 -1.96
C GLU A 108 -7.42 -14.87 -2.24
N PRO A 109 -6.90 -13.64 -2.44
CA PRO A 109 -5.47 -13.25 -2.38
C PRO A 109 -4.86 -13.37 -0.97
N LEU A 110 -3.52 -13.31 -0.89
CA LEU A 110 -2.83 -13.08 0.38
C LEU A 110 -3.22 -11.69 0.85
N THR A 111 -3.77 -11.58 2.06
CA THR A 111 -4.16 -10.30 2.64
C THR A 111 -3.45 -10.04 3.95
N GLY A 112 -3.10 -8.79 4.24
CA GLY A 112 -2.48 -8.43 5.51
C GLY A 112 -1.00 -8.76 5.58
N VAL A 113 -0.28 -8.65 4.46
CA VAL A 113 1.19 -8.60 4.49
C VAL A 113 1.62 -7.35 5.26
N ALA A 114 2.34 -7.54 6.37
CA ALA A 114 2.86 -6.45 7.18
C ALA A 114 4.27 -6.07 6.70
N TYR A 115 4.46 -4.79 6.36
CA TYR A 115 5.75 -4.28 5.87
C TYR A 115 6.47 -3.40 6.91
N GLY A 116 5.87 -3.19 8.09
CA GLY A 116 6.45 -2.36 9.13
C GLY A 116 6.31 -0.85 8.89
N ILE A 117 5.54 -0.46 7.87
CA ILE A 117 5.19 0.93 7.53
C ILE A 117 3.71 1.22 7.80
N ASP A 118 3.06 0.40 8.62
CA ASP A 118 1.60 0.44 8.84
C ASP A 118 1.18 1.48 9.88
N ALA A 119 2.13 2.05 10.63
CA ALA A 119 1.90 3.10 11.61
C ALA A 119 2.68 4.36 11.22
N PHE A 120 1.97 5.48 11.10
CA PHE A 120 2.56 6.78 10.79
C PHE A 120 2.28 7.77 11.93
N PHE A 121 3.34 8.34 12.50
CA PHE A 121 3.26 9.35 13.53
C PHE A 121 3.09 10.72 12.90
N VAL A 122 2.13 11.49 13.39
CA VAL A 122 1.94 12.88 12.98
C VAL A 122 1.80 13.80 14.18
N GLU A 123 2.20 15.05 13.99
CA GLU A 123 1.99 16.11 14.97
C GLU A 123 0.51 16.17 15.39
N GLN A 124 0.28 16.44 16.68
CA GLN A 124 -1.05 16.50 17.27
C GLN A 124 -1.99 17.41 16.47
N GLY A 125 -3.17 16.89 16.10
CA GLY A 125 -4.18 17.60 15.32
C GLY A 125 -4.03 17.44 13.79
N ARG A 126 -2.90 16.92 13.29
CA ARG A 126 -2.73 16.58 11.87
C ARG A 126 -3.25 15.18 11.53
N GLY A 127 -3.43 14.28 12.52
CA GLY A 127 -4.03 12.96 12.28
C GLY A 127 -5.41 13.06 11.66
N ARG A 128 -6.22 14.02 12.13
CA ARG A 128 -7.56 14.29 11.61
C ARG A 128 -7.55 14.74 10.14
N ALA A 129 -6.51 15.45 9.69
CA ALA A 129 -6.38 15.87 8.30
C ALA A 129 -6.04 14.69 7.36
N LEU A 130 -5.42 13.63 7.88
CA LEU A 130 -5.17 12.39 7.13
C LEU A 130 -6.40 11.47 7.09
N GLU A 131 -7.21 11.46 8.15
CA GLU A 131 -8.49 10.74 8.19
C GLU A 131 -9.53 11.34 7.24
N GLN A 132 -9.51 12.68 7.11
CA GLN A 132 -10.38 13.41 6.18
C GLN A 132 -9.77 13.39 4.79
N ALA A 133 -9.94 12.28 4.07
CA ALA A 133 -9.67 12.26 2.63
C ALA A 133 -10.47 13.40 1.99
N PRO A 134 -9.82 14.40 1.35
CA PRO A 134 -10.56 15.51 0.77
C PRO A 134 -11.49 14.97 -0.31
N GLU A 135 -12.75 15.40 -0.32
CA GLU A 135 -13.74 14.91 -1.31
C GLU A 135 -13.17 15.00 -2.74
N GLY A 136 -13.13 13.87 -3.43
CA GLY A 136 -12.61 13.78 -4.81
C GLY A 136 -11.09 13.69 -4.95
N LYS A 137 -10.31 13.78 -3.87
CA LYS A 137 -8.87 13.45 -3.90
C LYS A 137 -8.72 11.94 -3.68
N GLY A 138 -7.92 11.29 -4.53
CA GLY A 138 -7.73 9.84 -4.56
C GLY A 138 -7.07 9.26 -3.30
N ARG A 139 -6.59 8.02 -3.41
CA ARG A 139 -5.87 7.30 -2.33
C ARG A 139 -4.66 8.11 -1.85
N LEU A 140 -4.38 8.14 -0.55
CA LEU A 140 -3.20 8.79 0.02
C LEU A 140 -1.93 8.11 -0.51
N GLU A 141 -0.94 8.88 -0.97
CA GLU A 141 0.34 8.35 -1.41
C GLU A 141 1.39 8.58 -0.33
N MET A 142 2.06 7.52 0.10
CA MET A 142 3.10 7.54 1.12
C MET A 142 4.48 7.47 0.48
N GLU A 143 5.38 8.39 0.84
CA GLU A 143 6.78 8.36 0.43
C GLU A 143 7.57 7.44 1.35
N VAL A 144 8.24 6.46 0.76
CA VAL A 144 8.93 5.38 1.46
C VAL A 144 10.38 5.30 1.00
N ALA A 145 11.32 5.34 1.94
CA ALA A 145 12.71 5.00 1.70
C ALA A 145 12.91 3.48 1.87
N LEU A 146 13.62 2.86 0.92
CA LEU A 146 13.94 1.43 0.95
C LEU A 146 15.43 1.21 1.28
N GLY A 147 15.69 0.32 2.24
CA GLY A 147 17.02 -0.22 2.54
C GLY A 147 17.43 -1.32 1.56
N LYS A 148 18.72 -1.66 1.56
CA LYS A 148 19.27 -2.73 0.68
C LYS A 148 18.74 -4.12 1.01
N ASP A 149 18.22 -4.30 2.22
CA ASP A 149 17.64 -5.55 2.74
C ASP A 149 16.11 -5.59 2.58
N GLY A 150 15.51 -4.57 1.95
CA GLY A 150 14.07 -4.40 1.80
C GLY A 150 13.36 -3.80 3.01
N THR A 151 14.10 -3.35 4.04
CA THR A 151 13.50 -2.59 5.15
C THR A 151 12.94 -1.27 4.63
N ALA A 152 11.69 -0.96 4.97
CA ALA A 152 11.00 0.25 4.54
C ALA A 152 10.84 1.23 5.69
N MET A 153 10.96 2.52 5.37
CA MET A 153 10.74 3.61 6.31
C MET A 153 9.87 4.68 5.66
N LEU A 154 8.84 5.13 6.39
CA LEU A 154 8.03 6.27 5.96
C LEU A 154 8.83 7.57 6.08
N THR A 155 8.79 8.37 5.02
CA THR A 155 9.53 9.64 4.92
C THR A 155 8.63 10.83 4.63
N GLY A 156 7.43 10.60 4.13
CA GLY A 156 6.49 11.66 3.78
C GLY A 156 5.18 11.09 3.25
N TYR A 157 4.29 11.99 2.82
CA TYR A 157 3.06 11.65 2.14
C TYR A 157 2.61 12.81 1.26
N ARG A 158 1.76 12.50 0.29
CA ARG A 158 1.07 13.49 -0.54
C ARG A 158 -0.32 13.01 -0.92
N TRP A 159 -1.20 13.95 -1.20
CA TRP A 159 -2.45 13.65 -1.89
C TRP A 159 -2.18 13.61 -3.39
N PRO A 160 -2.71 12.64 -4.13
CA PRO A 160 -2.60 12.63 -5.59
C PRO A 160 -3.20 13.92 -6.14
N GLU A 161 -2.56 14.46 -7.17
CA GLU A 161 -3.17 15.58 -7.89
C GLU A 161 -4.54 15.14 -8.43
N PRO A 162 -5.56 16.00 -8.36
CA PRO A 162 -6.86 15.70 -8.95
C PRO A 162 -6.66 15.44 -10.44
N ASP A 163 -7.19 14.32 -10.92
CA ASP A 163 -7.15 13.96 -12.34
C ASP A 163 -7.88 15.02 -13.17
N THR A 164 -7.12 16.00 -13.68
CA THR A 164 -7.63 17.18 -14.39
C THR A 164 -8.33 16.81 -15.70
N GLN A 165 -8.13 15.58 -16.22
CA GLN A 165 -8.87 15.08 -17.39
C GLN A 165 -10.32 14.72 -17.07
N LYS A 166 -10.62 14.22 -15.86
CA LYS A 166 -12.00 13.89 -15.46
C LYS A 166 -12.84 15.13 -15.17
N ALA A 167 -12.21 16.22 -14.70
CA ALA A 167 -12.89 17.49 -14.44
C ALA A 167 -13.45 18.15 -15.73
N ARG A 168 -12.76 17.99 -16.87
CA ARG A 168 -13.22 18.54 -18.15
C ARG A 168 -14.44 17.83 -18.75
N ARG A 169 -14.71 16.57 -18.38
CA ARG A 169 -15.91 15.84 -18.83
C ARG A 169 -17.20 16.20 -18.07
N ARG A 170 -17.10 17.04 -17.03
CA ARG A 170 -18.25 17.50 -16.23
C ARG A 170 -18.57 18.98 -16.39
N GLN A 171 -18.16 19.63 -17.48
CA GLN A 171 -18.86 20.86 -17.87
C GLN A 171 -20.22 20.45 -18.44
N PRO A 172 -21.35 20.90 -17.87
CA PRO A 172 -22.64 20.75 -18.54
C PRO A 172 -22.52 21.44 -19.90
N ALA A 173 -23.01 20.79 -20.95
CA ALA A 173 -23.20 21.45 -22.23
C ALA A 173 -23.93 22.77 -21.98
N GLU A 174 -23.29 23.90 -22.31
CA GLU A 174 -23.94 25.21 -22.30
C GLU A 174 -25.27 25.08 -23.07
N ASP A 175 -26.36 25.32 -22.35
CA ASP A 175 -27.72 25.40 -22.84
C ASP A 175 -27.80 26.56 -23.84
N LYS A 176 -27.53 26.27 -25.12
CA LYS A 176 -27.83 27.17 -26.23
C LYS A 176 -29.34 27.18 -26.46
N ARG A 177 -30.09 27.85 -25.58
CA ARG A 177 -31.45 28.31 -25.90
C ARG A 177 -31.35 29.40 -26.96
N PRO A 178 -31.97 29.24 -28.13
CA PRO A 178 -32.11 30.37 -29.05
C PRO A 178 -33.08 31.38 -28.42
N GLU A 179 -32.60 32.61 -28.22
CA GLU A 179 -33.42 33.79 -28.02
C GLU A 179 -34.45 33.87 -29.16
N GLN A 180 -35.72 33.57 -28.86
CA GLN A 180 -36.82 34.01 -29.71
C GLN A 180 -37.10 35.47 -29.36
N ARG A 181 -36.68 36.36 -30.26
CA ARG A 181 -37.06 37.78 -30.26
C ARG A 181 -38.52 37.95 -30.71
N PRO A 182 -39.18 39.04 -30.25
CA PRO A 182 -40.63 39.21 -30.25
C PRO A 182 -41.27 39.33 -31.63
#